data_AF-F0GCG9-F1
#
_entry.id   AF-F0GCG9-F1
#
_cell.length_a   1.000
_cell.length_b   1.000
_cell.length_c   1.000
_cell.angle_alpha   90.00
_cell.angle_beta   90.00
_cell.angle_gamma   90.00
#
_symmetry.space_group_name_H-M   'P 1'
#
loop_
_entity.id
_entity.type
_entity.pdbx_description
1 polymer ?
#
loop_
_entity_poly.entity_id
_entity_poly.type
_entity_poly.pdbx_seq_one_letter_code
_entity_poly.pdbx_strand_id
1 'polypeptide(L)' 'MDSLKQHVVAHAPGTPGEHSDLAARLLASTDAACAAVVTIDPHGNGGCGVAGSLEVQLLMPGLLEQVAQALRSQLTGSVQ' A
#
# COMPACT_ATOMS: atom_id res chain seq x y z
N MET A 1 13.41 24.47 7.90
CA MET A 1 12.03 23.98 7.77
C MET A 1 12.12 22.72 6.93
N ASP A 2 12.50 21.63 7.59
CA ASP A 2 12.78 20.35 6.94
C ASP A 2 11.46 19.70 6.55
N SER A 3 11.22 19.62 5.24
CA SER A 3 10.08 18.93 4.65
C SER A 3 10.22 17.44 5.01
N LEU A 4 9.45 16.98 5.99
CA LEU A 4 9.28 15.55 6.25
C LEU A 4 8.67 14.93 4.98
N LYS A 5 9.53 14.42 4.11
CA LYS A 5 9.14 13.59 2.97
C LYS A 5 8.36 12.39 3.52
N GLN A 6 7.05 12.41 3.33
CA GLN A 6 6.18 11.26 3.47
C GLN A 6 6.73 10.13 2.59
N HIS A 7 7.34 9.12 3.21
CA HIS A 7 7.92 7.98 2.50
C HIS A 7 6.88 6.86 2.49
N VAL A 8 6.30 6.56 1.32
CA VAL A 8 5.80 5.19 1.07
C VAL A 8 7.01 4.41 0.60
N VAL A 9 7.36 3.34 1.30
CA VAL A 9 8.33 2.38 0.76
C VAL A 9 7.53 1.27 0.11
N ALA A 10 7.39 1.32 -1.22
CA ALA A 10 6.97 0.17 -1.98
C ALA A 10 8.15 -0.82 -2.00
N HIS A 11 7.98 -2.00 -1.41
CA HIS A 11 9.03 -3.02 -1.46
C HIS A 11 9.18 -3.58 -2.89
N ALA A 12 10.42 -3.80 -3.30
CA ALA A 12 10.75 -4.39 -4.58
C ALA A 12 10.21 -5.84 -4.68
N PRO A 13 9.93 -6.34 -5.90
CA PRO A 13 9.53 -7.73 -6.09
C PRO A 13 10.64 -8.66 -5.60
N GLY A 14 10.35 -9.51 -4.61
CA GLY A 14 11.26 -10.56 -4.12
C GLY A 14 11.72 -10.46 -2.65
N THR A 15 11.45 -9.37 -1.95
CA THR A 15 11.60 -9.28 -0.49
C THR A 15 10.25 -9.00 0.16
N PRO A 16 9.63 -9.98 0.85
CA PRO A 16 8.35 -9.75 1.51
C PRO A 16 8.51 -8.69 2.60
N GLY A 17 7.88 -7.53 2.41
CA GLY A 17 7.60 -6.60 3.51
C GLY A 17 6.34 -7.02 4.25
N GLU A 18 6.17 -6.58 5.49
CA GLU A 18 5.05 -6.93 6.37
C GLU A 18 3.67 -6.77 5.71
N HIS A 19 3.50 -5.75 4.85
CA HIS A 19 2.26 -5.51 4.09
C HIS A 19 2.00 -6.54 2.99
N SER A 20 3.05 -7.08 2.37
CA SER A 20 2.92 -8.12 1.32
C SER A 20 2.54 -9.47 1.93
N ASP A 21 3.06 -9.79 3.11
CA ASP A 21 2.64 -10.97 3.87
C ASP A 21 1.18 -10.87 4.32
N LEU A 22 0.74 -9.68 4.77
CA LEU A 22 -0.65 -9.44 5.11
C LEU A 22 -1.56 -9.58 3.88
N ALA A 23 -1.15 -9.06 2.72
CA ALA A 23 -1.88 -9.22 1.47
C ALA A 23 -1.97 -10.70 1.06
N ALA A 24 -0.90 -11.49 1.21
CA ALA A 24 -0.91 -12.91 0.92
C ALA A 24 -1.87 -13.69 1.83
N ARG A 25 -1.93 -13.35 3.12
CA ARG A 25 -2.89 -13.94 4.06
C ARG A 25 -4.33 -13.60 3.69
N LEU A 26 -4.60 -12.34 3.30
CA LEU A 26 -5.92 -11.91 2.84
C LEU A 26 -6.35 -12.68 1.58
N LEU A 27 -5.44 -12.80 0.60
CA LEU A 27 -5.68 -13.55 -0.63
C LEU A 27 -6.09 -14.99 -0.33
N ALA A 28 -5.31 -15.68 0.52
CA ALA A 28 -5.57 -17.07 0.91
C ALA A 28 -6.90 -17.25 1.67
N SER A 29 -7.37 -16.22 2.39
CA SER A 29 -8.61 -16.27 3.18
C SER A 29 -9.87 -15.91 2.40
N THR A 30 -9.74 -15.26 1.24
CA THR A 30 -10.87 -14.70 0.49
C THR A 30 -11.13 -15.38 -0.84
N ASP A 31 -10.22 -16.25 -1.30
CA ASP A 31 -10.24 -16.85 -2.64
C ASP A 31 -10.33 -15.79 -3.77
N ALA A 32 -9.83 -14.58 -3.50
CA ALA A 32 -9.79 -13.51 -4.47
C ALA A 32 -8.68 -13.73 -5.52
N ALA A 33 -8.78 -13.07 -6.67
CA ALA A 33 -7.72 -13.10 -7.68
C ALA A 33 -6.51 -12.21 -7.32
N CYS A 34 -6.72 -11.19 -6.49
CA CYS A 34 -5.67 -10.36 -5.92
C CYS A 34 -6.11 -9.77 -4.57
N ALA A 35 -5.14 -9.40 -3.75
CA ALA A 35 -5.36 -8.67 -2.51
C ALA A 35 -4.31 -7.58 -2.39
N ALA A 36 -4.73 -6.40 -1.95
CA ALA A 36 -3.83 -5.29 -1.67
C ALA A 36 -4.13 -4.71 -0.29
N VAL A 37 -3.06 -4.33 0.40
CA VAL A 37 -3.10 -3.67 1.70
C VAL A 37 -2.51 -2.29 1.52
N VAL A 38 -3.19 -1.27 2.04
CA VAL A 38 -2.68 0.08 2.19
C VAL A 38 -2.94 0.50 3.63
N THR A 39 -1.90 0.87 4.36
CA THR A 39 -2.01 1.41 5.73
C THR A 39 -1.54 2.85 5.73
N ILE A 40 -2.31 3.75 6.34
CA ILE A 40 -1.96 5.16 6.48
C ILE A 40 -2.19 5.55 7.95
N ASP A 41 -1.18 6.15 8.56
CA ASP A 41 -1.25 6.67 9.93
C ASP A 41 -1.86 8.09 9.95
N PRO A 42 -2.18 8.64 11.14
CA PRO A 42 -2.75 9.99 11.27
C PRO A 42 -1.85 11.12 10.74
N HIS A 43 -0.55 10.87 10.52
CA HIS A 43 0.41 11.83 9.98
C HIS A 43 0.59 11.67 8.46
N GLY A 44 -0.13 10.75 7.83
CA GLY A 44 -0.06 10.45 6.40
C GLY A 44 1.11 9.52 6.02
N ASN A 45 1.87 8.99 6.98
CA ASN A 45 2.86 7.95 6.68
C ASN A 45 2.19 6.61 6.50
N GLY A 46 2.87 5.66 5.86
CA GLY A 46 2.23 4.39 5.57
C GLY A 46 3.06 3.46 4.71
N GLY A 47 2.45 2.34 4.37
CA GLY A 47 3.02 1.30 3.52
C GLY A 47 1.92 0.63 2.71
N CYS A 48 2.32 -0.07 1.67
CA CYS A 48 1.43 -0.86 0.86
C CYS A 48 2.07 -2.22 0.50
N GLY A 49 1.22 -3.19 0.22
CA GLY A 49 1.62 -4.52 -0.21
C GLY A 49 0.54 -5.14 -1.08
N VAL A 50 0.94 -6.06 -1.95
CA VAL A 50 0.04 -6.74 -2.88
C VAL A 50 0.39 -8.21 -2.98
N ALA A 51 -0.63 -9.05 -3.10
CA ALA A 51 -0.52 -10.46 -3.42
C ALA A 51 -1.42 -10.79 -4.61
N GLY A 52 -0.93 -11.65 -5.50
CA GLY A 52 -1.60 -12.04 -6.74
C GLY A 52 -0.60 -12.62 -7.73
N SER A 53 -0.99 -12.74 -9.00
CA SER A 53 -0.07 -13.14 -10.07
C SER A 53 1.12 -12.18 -10.17
N LEU A 54 2.22 -12.63 -10.80
CA LEU A 54 3.39 -11.78 -11.03
C LEU A 54 3.02 -10.51 -11.81
N GLU A 55 2.14 -10.62 -12.80
CA GLU A 55 1.63 -9.49 -13.57
C GLU A 55 0.94 -8.45 -12.67
N VAL A 56 0.07 -8.91 -11.76
CA VAL A 56 -0.58 -8.05 -10.75
C VAL A 56 0.47 -7.39 -9.86
N GLN A 57 1.46 -8.15 -9.38
CA GLN A 57 2.51 -7.61 -8.51
C GLN A 57 3.40 -6.56 -9.20
N LEU A 58 3.53 -6.62 -10.53
CA LEU A 58 4.27 -5.63 -11.31
C LEU A 58 3.44 -4.37 -11.62
N LEU A 59 2.14 -4.51 -11.88
CA LEU A 59 1.26 -3.39 -12.25
C LEU A 59 0.73 -2.61 -11.04
N MET A 60 0.43 -3.31 -9.95
CA MET A 60 -0.26 -2.73 -8.79
C MET A 60 0.54 -1.69 -7.99
N PRO A 61 1.87 -1.74 -7.84
CA PRO A 61 2.60 -0.78 -7.00
C PRO A 61 2.30 0.68 -7.34
N GLY A 62 2.34 1.03 -8.63
CA GLY A 62 2.04 2.40 -9.09
C GLY A 62 0.58 2.82 -8.89
N LEU A 63 -0.36 1.87 -8.91
CA LEU A 63 -1.77 2.13 -8.60
C LEU A 63 -2.00 2.29 -7.10
N LEU A 64 -1.34 1.48 -6.27
CA LEU A 64 -1.44 1.57 -4.81
C LEU A 64 -0.83 2.86 -4.28
N GLU A 65 0.21 3.40 -4.91
CA GLU A 65 0.72 4.73 -4.60
C GLU A 65 -0.31 5.83 -4.88
N GLN A 66 -1.04 5.76 -6.00
CA GLN A 66 -2.12 6.71 -6.32
C GLN A 66 -3.28 6.61 -5.32
N VAL A 67 -3.67 5.39 -4.95
CA VAL A 67 -4.69 5.15 -3.92
C VAL A 67 -4.23 5.71 -2.58
N ALA A 68 -2.98 5.46 -2.18
CA ALA A 68 -2.43 6.00 -0.94
C ALA A 68 -2.42 7.53 -0.95
N GLN A 69 -2.07 8.16 -2.08
CA GLN A 69 -2.09 9.61 -2.22
C GLN A 69 -3.51 10.20 -2.14
N ALA A 70 -4.50 9.53 -2.76
CA ALA A 70 -5.89 9.93 -2.68
C ALA A 70 -6.42 9.82 -1.24
N LEU A 71 -6.15 8.69 -0.57
CA LEU A 71 -6.54 8.47 0.82
C LEU A 71 -5.90 9.50 1.76
N ARG A 72 -4.60 9.78 1.61
CA ARG A 72 -3.92 10.85 2.36
C ARG A 72 -4.65 12.17 2.22
N SER A 73 -4.96 12.58 0.99
CA SER A 73 -5.59 13.87 0.72
C SER A 73 -6.98 13.97 1.34
N GLN A 74 -7.75 12.87 1.35
CA GLN A 74 -9.05 12.84 2.03
C GLN A 74 -8.93 12.83 3.55
N LEU A 75 -7.94 12.13 4.09
CA LEU A 75 -7.71 12.05 5.53
C LEU A 75 -7.16 13.37 6.08
N THR A 76 -6.19 14.03 5.43
CA THR A 76 -5.75 15.38 5.84
C THR A 76 -6.82 16.43 5.61
N GLY A 77 -7.61 16.31 4.53
CA GLY A 77 -8.77 17.17 4.30
C GLY A 77 -9.92 16.95 5.29
N SER A 78 -9.94 15.82 6.01
CA SER A 78 -10.91 15.54 7.09
C SER A 78 -10.43 15.99 8.46
N VAL A 79 -9.18 16.44 8.59
CA VAL A 79 -8.60 16.96 9.85
C VAL A 79 -8.70 18.51 9.92
N GLN A 80 -9.45 19.14 9.00
CA GLN A 80 -9.81 20.57 9.09
C GLN A 80 -11.28 20.83 8.77
#